data_AF-A0A1J4UJL9-F1
#
_entry.id   AF-A0A1J4UJL9-F1
#
_cell.length_a   1.000
_cell.length_b   1.000
_cell.length_c   1.000
_cell.angle_alpha   90.00
_cell.angle_beta   90.00
_cell.angle_gamma   90.00
#
_symmetry.space_group_name_H-M   'P 1'
#
loop_
_entity.id
_entity.type
_entity.pdbx_description
1 polymer ?
#
loop_
_entity_poly.entity_id
_entity_poly.type
_entity_poly.pdbx_seq_one_letter_code
_entity_poly.pdbx_strand_id
1 'polypeptide(L)' 'MVNMTISVPEDLKSRLDSRPEINWSEVARQAWREKADRLDFLDKLTVNSKATDKDIEELARKVKRGMAAKYDKKA' A
#
# COMPACT_ATOMS: atom_id res chain seq x y z
N MET A 1 15.81 13.10 -18.18
CA MET A 1 15.62 12.98 -16.71
C MET A 1 14.74 14.13 -16.26
N VAL A 2 13.80 13.89 -15.36
CA VAL A 2 13.01 14.93 -14.69
C VAL A 2 13.52 15.04 -13.27
N ASN A 3 13.75 16.26 -12.79
CA ASN A 3 14.24 16.51 -11.43
C ASN A 3 13.09 16.91 -10.53
N MET A 4 13.10 16.38 -9.30
CA MET A 4 12.10 16.67 -8.26
C MET A 4 12.84 16.99 -6.97
N THR A 5 12.50 18.11 -6.35
CA THR A 5 13.04 18.54 -5.05
C THR A 5 11.98 18.35 -3.99
N ILE A 6 12.36 17.76 -2.86
CA ILE A 6 11.43 17.38 -1.80
C ILE A 6 12.00 17.83 -0.46
N SER A 7 11.16 18.46 0.34
CA SER A 7 11.49 18.79 1.72
C SER A 7 11.30 17.56 2.60
N VAL A 8 12.30 17.25 3.41
CA VAL A 8 12.26 16.16 4.39
C VAL A 8 12.54 16.70 5.79
N PRO A 9 12.06 16.04 6.85
CA PRO A 9 12.45 16.38 8.22
C PRO A 9 13.97 16.34 8.42
N GLU A 10 14.50 17.25 9.25
CA GLU A 10 15.94 17.40 9.51
C GLU A 10 16.56 16.13 10.10
N ASP A 11 15.83 15.44 10.97
CA ASP A 11 16.27 14.18 11.57
C ASP A 11 16.41 13.07 10.51
N LEU A 12 15.49 13.03 9.54
CA LEU A 12 15.58 12.10 8.42
C LEU A 12 16.80 12.44 7.56
N LYS A 13 16.98 13.72 7.20
CA LYS A 13 18.12 14.16 6.39
C LYS A 13 19.45 13.77 7.05
N SER A 14 19.59 14.01 8.35
CA SER A 14 20.76 13.62 9.14
C SER A 14 21.03 12.12 9.09
N ARG A 15 19.99 11.29 9.20
CA ARG A 15 20.12 9.82 9.12
C ARG A 15 20.51 9.32 7.73
N LEU A 16 20.04 9.98 6.68
CA LEU A 16 20.42 9.65 5.30
C LEU A 16 21.89 10.03 5.05
N ASP A 17 22.28 11.24 5.46
CA ASP A 17 23.64 11.76 5.25
C ASP A 17 24.70 10.99 6.04
N SER A 18 24.32 10.36 7.16
CA SER A 18 25.21 9.45 7.90
C SER A 18 25.59 8.17 7.14
N ARG A 19 24.93 7.89 6.00
CA ARG A 19 25.16 6.70 5.15
C ARG A 19 25.40 7.12 3.70
N PRO A 20 26.55 7.75 3.40
CA PRO A 20 26.88 8.23 2.05
C PRO A 20 27.08 7.11 1.03
N GLU A 21 27.29 5.87 1.48
CA GLU A 21 27.41 4.69 0.64
C GLU A 21 26.11 4.29 -0.06
N ILE A 22 24.97 4.83 0.39
CA ILE A 22 23.65 4.52 -0.16
C ILE A 22 23.22 5.59 -1.16
N ASN A 23 22.82 5.17 -2.36
CA ASN A 23 22.18 6.04 -3.33
C ASN A 23 20.70 6.27 -2.96
N TRP A 24 20.45 7.22 -2.07
CA TRP A 24 19.11 7.54 -1.58
C TRP A 24 18.13 7.98 -2.67
N SER A 25 18.61 8.56 -3.77
CA SER A 25 17.78 8.89 -4.92
C SER A 25 17.20 7.65 -5.58
N GLU A 26 17.97 6.55 -5.67
CA GLU A 26 17.45 5.28 -6.21
C GLU A 26 16.47 4.61 -5.27
N VAL A 27 16.75 4.62 -3.97
CA VAL A 27 15.84 4.09 -2.94
C VAL A 27 14.49 4.80 -3.03
N ALA A 28 14.50 6.13 -3.16
CA ALA A 28 13.29 6.92 -3.32
C ALA A 28 12.54 6.57 -4.61
N ARG A 29 13.25 6.48 -5.76
CA ARG A 29 12.64 6.08 -7.03
C ARG A 29 11.95 4.73 -6.97
N GLN A 30 12.59 3.73 -6.37
CA GLN A 30 12.01 2.40 -6.22
C GLN A 30 10.76 2.41 -5.35
N ALA A 31 10.83 3.08 -4.19
CA ALA A 31 9.70 3.18 -3.27
C ALA A 31 8.49 3.89 -3.91
N TRP A 32 8.72 4.97 -4.66
CA TRP A 32 7.65 5.67 -5.36
C TRP A 32 7.05 4.84 -6.48
N ARG A 33 7.89 4.14 -7.27
CA ARG A 33 7.41 3.25 -8.32
C ARG A 33 6.51 2.15 -7.77
N GLU A 34 6.95 1.46 -6.72
CA GLU A 34 6.12 0.42 -6.08
C GLU A 34 4.80 0.99 -5.55
N LYS A 35 4.83 2.17 -4.94
CA LYS A 35 3.63 2.82 -4.43
C LYS A 35 2.67 3.23 -5.56
N ALA A 36 3.19 3.80 -6.65
CA ALA A 36 2.41 4.18 -7.81
C ALA A 36 1.78 2.96 -8.48
N ASP A 37 2.56 1.90 -8.73
CA ASP A 37 2.06 0.65 -9.33
C ASP A 37 0.95 0.02 -8.46
N ARG A 38 1.09 0.08 -7.12
CA ARG A 38 0.05 -0.40 -6.20
C ARG A 38 -1.22 0.45 -6.26
N LEU A 39 -1.10 1.78 -6.37
CA LEU A 39 -2.26 2.66 -6.51
C LEU A 39 -2.96 2.45 -7.86
N ASP A 40 -2.20 2.37 -8.97
CA ASP A 40 -2.75 2.08 -10.30
C ASP A 40 -3.48 0.73 -10.34
N PHE A 41 -2.94 -0.28 -9.63
CA PHE A 41 -3.60 -1.57 -9.51
C PHE A 41 -4.92 -1.47 -8.73
N LEU A 42 -4.93 -0.74 -7.62
CA LEU A 42 -6.15 -0.49 -6.85
C LEU A 42 -7.18 0.24 -7.70
N ASP A 43 -6.78 1.30 -8.40
CA ASP A 43 -7.65 2.09 -9.26
C ASP A 43 -8.27 1.21 -10.37
N LYS A 44 -7.47 0.32 -10.99
CA LYS A 44 -7.98 -0.66 -11.96
C LYS A 44 -8.99 -1.63 -11.36
N LEU A 45 -8.76 -2.10 -10.13
CA LEU A 45 -9.69 -2.97 -9.42
C LEU A 45 -11.00 -2.25 -9.06
N THR A 46 -10.91 -0.96 -8.72
CA THR A 46 -12.07 -0.17 -8.29
C THR A 46 -12.80 0.52 -9.44
N VAL A 47 -12.21 0.61 -10.64
CA VAL A 47 -12.74 1.39 -11.77
C VAL A 47 -14.18 1.02 -12.18
N ASN A 48 -14.57 -0.25 -11.97
CA ASN A 48 -15.93 -0.75 -12.25
C ASN A 48 -16.70 -1.11 -10.96
N SER A 49 -16.11 -0.86 -9.79
CA SER A 49 -16.71 -1.20 -8.52
C SER A 49 -17.79 -0.17 -8.16
N LYS A 50 -19.05 -0.61 -8.17
CA LYS A 50 -20.18 0.11 -7.57
C LYS A 50 -20.40 -0.29 -6.10
N ALA A 51 -19.48 -1.05 -5.53
CA ALA A 51 -19.63 -1.56 -4.17
C ALA A 51 -19.65 -0.39 -3.20
N THR A 52 -20.75 -0.27 -2.48
CA THR A 52 -20.92 0.68 -1.38
C THR A 52 -20.30 0.10 -0.12
N ASP A 53 -20.06 0.94 0.89
CA ASP A 53 -19.55 0.50 2.20
C ASP A 53 -20.43 -0.62 2.81
N LYS A 54 -21.73 -0.57 2.54
CA LYS A 54 -22.70 -1.60 2.97
C LYS A 54 -22.45 -2.95 2.28
N ASP A 55 -22.11 -2.95 0.99
CA ASP A 55 -21.79 -4.16 0.24
C ASP A 55 -20.50 -4.81 0.76
N ILE A 56 -19.50 -3.97 1.09
CA ILE A 56 -18.24 -4.41 1.69
C ILE A 56 -18.49 -5.05 3.05
N GLU A 57 -19.31 -4.43 3.89
CA GLU A 57 -19.62 -4.95 5.23
C GLU A 57 -20.40 -6.26 5.16
N GLU A 58 -21.34 -6.40 4.22
CA GLU A 58 -22.07 -7.65 4.01
C GLU A 58 -21.15 -8.78 3.53
N LEU A 59 -20.22 -8.47 2.61
CA LEU A 59 -19.16 -9.39 2.16
C LEU A 59 -18.28 -9.83 3.33
N ALA A 60 -17.81 -8.90 4.16
CA ALA A 60 -16.99 -9.20 5.32
C ALA A 60 -17.71 -10.15 6.31
N ARG A 61 -19.00 -9.90 6.57
CA ARG A 61 -19.83 -10.80 7.40
C ARG A 61 -20.02 -12.18 6.77
N LYS A 62 -20.20 -12.27 5.45
CA LYS A 62 -20.29 -13.56 4.73
C LYS A 62 -18.99 -14.36 4.85
N VAL A 63 -17.84 -13.72 4.60
CA VAL A 63 -16.52 -14.35 4.72
C VAL A 63 -16.26 -14.83 6.15
N LYS A 64 -16.54 -13.99 7.15
CA LYS A 64 -16.33 -14.34 8.57
C LYS A 64 -17.18 -15.55 8.99
N ARG A 65 -18.45 -15.60 8.57
CA ARG A 65 -19.34 -16.75 8.83
C ARG A 65 -18.86 -18.01 8.13
N GLY A 66 -18.44 -17.92 6.86
CA GLY A 66 -17.91 -19.06 6.12
C GLY A 66 -16.62 -19.62 6.74
N MET A 67 -15.73 -18.74 7.19
CA MET A 67 -14.51 -19.12 7.91
C MET A 67 -14.84 -19.77 9.25
N ALA A 68 -15.68 -19.14 10.08
CA ALA A 68 -16.10 -19.70 11.36
C ALA A 68 -16.71 -21.11 11.20
N ALA A 69 -17.63 -21.30 10.25
CA ALA A 69 -18.23 -22.60 9.97
C ALA A 69 -17.21 -23.66 9.48
N LYS A 70 -16.14 -23.25 8.81
CA LYS A 70 -15.06 -24.15 8.36
C LYS A 70 -14.15 -24.57 9.52
N TYR A 71 -13.93 -23.70 10.50
CA TYR A 71 -13.13 -24.02 11.68
C TYR A 71 -13.93 -24.76 12.75
N ASP A 72 -15.22 -24.47 12.93
CA ASP A 72 -16.12 -25.22 13.83
C ASP A 72 -16.31 -26.68 13.38
N LYS A 73 -16.33 -26.96 12.07
CA LYS A 73 -16.44 -28.33 11.54
C LYS A 73 -15.15 -29.15 11.66
N LYS A 74 -14.06 -28.57 12.17
CA LYS A 74 -12.76 -29.22 12.38
C LYS A 74 -12.41 -29.38 13.87
N ALA A 75 -13.31 -29.01 14.78
CA ALA A 75 -13.19 -29.20 16.22
C ALA A 75 -13.98 -30.41 16.70
#